data_AF-A0A9P3YLL4-F1
#
_entry.id   AF-A0A9P3YLL4-F1
#
_cell.length_a   1.000
_cell.length_b   1.000
_cell.length_c   1.000
_cell.angle_alpha   90.00
_cell.angle_beta   90.00
_cell.angle_gamma   90.00
#
_symmetry.space_group_name_H-M   'P 1'
#
loop_
_entity.id
_entity.type
_entity.pdbx_description
1 polymer ?
#
loop_
_entity_poly.entity_id
_entity_poly.type
_entity_poly.pdbx_seq_one_letter_code
_entity_poly.pdbx_strand_id
1 'polypeptide(L)'
;MYKEKLFDNYFKFLALLFWPIMWYKWIVISNGTLENMLFTIYAIIAIVFIILYSVFMIKYKDITQIDFFYRISTLLAFIFTLFSFLIYPKSLFFLYLKIIFTGIYLYYSIVKTLKFKDDEGVVGIMSSLLLIVITLFY
;
A
#
# COMPACT_ATOMS: atom_id res chain seq x y z
N MET A 1 -6.05 2.12 23.17
CA MET A 1 -7.17 1.20 22.87
C MET A 1 -8.16 1.70 21.79
N TYR A 2 -9.06 2.68 22.02
CA TYR A 2 -10.05 3.09 20.98
C TYR A 2 -9.38 3.76 19.75
N LYS A 3 -8.40 4.65 19.99
CA LYS A 3 -7.68 5.35 18.91
C LYS A 3 -6.86 4.41 18.04
N GLU A 4 -6.19 3.41 18.62
CA GLU A 4 -5.45 2.40 17.87
C GLU A 4 -6.37 1.56 16.99
N LYS A 5 -7.54 1.16 17.51
CA LYS A 5 -8.54 0.42 16.74
C LYS A 5 -9.08 1.23 15.55
N LEU A 6 -9.20 2.55 15.69
CA LEU A 6 -9.56 3.42 14.57
C LEU A 6 -8.49 3.43 13.47
N PHE A 7 -7.21 3.62 13.84
CA PHE A 7 -6.12 3.58 12.86
C PHE A 7 -5.98 2.20 12.21
N ASP A 8 -6.23 1.13 12.96
CA ASP A 8 -6.20 -0.23 12.41
C ASP A 8 -7.30 -0.45 11.38
N ASN A 9 -8.53 -0.06 11.70
CA ASN A 9 -9.66 -0.16 10.78
C ASN A 9 -9.46 0.73 9.54
N TYR A 10 -8.93 1.94 9.71
CA TYR A 10 -8.62 2.83 8.60
C TYR A 10 -7.60 2.18 7.66
N PHE A 11 -6.51 1.64 8.20
CA PHE A 11 -5.49 0.95 7.40
C PHE A 11 -6.07 -0.24 6.64
N LYS A 12 -6.87 -1.09 7.31
CA LYS A 12 -7.55 -2.23 6.68
C LYS A 12 -8.49 -1.79 5.56
N PHE A 13 -9.22 -0.68 5.76
CA PHE A 13 -10.08 -0.11 4.74
C PHE A 13 -9.28 0.37 3.51
N LEU A 14 -8.18 1.09 3.71
CA LEU A 14 -7.28 1.48 2.62
C LEU A 14 -6.72 0.26 1.88
N ALA A 15 -6.26 -0.75 2.61
CA ALA A 15 -5.71 -1.96 2.01
C ALA A 15 -6.75 -2.74 1.20
N LEU A 16 -8.01 -2.74 1.65
CA LEU A 16 -9.10 -3.39 0.93
C LEU A 16 -9.55 -2.58 -0.29
N LEU A 17 -9.61 -1.24 -0.19
CA LEU A 17 -9.97 -0.35 -1.30
C LEU A 17 -8.98 -0.41 -2.48
N PHE A 18 -7.71 -0.73 -2.21
CA PHE A 18 -6.69 -0.87 -3.24
C PHE A 18 -7.07 -1.90 -4.32
N TRP A 19 -7.63 -3.06 -3.92
CA TRP A 19 -7.89 -4.17 -4.84
C TRP A 19 -9.00 -3.90 -5.87
N PRO A 20 -10.18 -3.36 -5.49
CA PRO A 20 -11.20 -2.96 -6.46
C PRO A 20 -10.69 -1.94 -7.48
N ILE A 21 -9.83 -1.00 -7.08
CA ILE A 21 -9.24 0.00 -7.98
C ILE A 21 -8.30 -0.68 -8.98
N MET A 22 -7.49 -1.64 -8.54
CA MET A 22 -6.65 -2.45 -9.43
C MET A 22 -7.50 -3.26 -10.42
N TRP A 23 -8.56 -3.91 -9.96
CA TRP A 23 -9.47 -4.70 -10.80
C TRP A 23 -10.22 -3.87 -11.84
N TYR A 24 -10.57 -2.63 -11.52
CA TYR A 24 -11.26 -1.72 -12.44
C TYR A 24 -10.53 -1.61 -13.78
N LYS A 25 -9.21 -1.45 -13.77
CA LYS A 25 -8.41 -1.31 -15.01
C LYS A 25 -8.31 -2.60 -15.83
N TRP A 26 -8.48 -3.77 -15.22
CA TRP A 26 -8.43 -5.04 -15.94
C TRP A 26 -9.78 -5.45 -16.55
N ILE A 27 -10.89 -5.14 -15.88
CA ILE A 27 -12.22 -5.64 -16.27
C ILE A 27 -13.01 -4.61 -17.07
N VAL A 28 -12.85 -3.32 -16.78
CA VAL A 28 -13.66 -2.24 -17.35
C VAL A 28 -12.94 -1.59 -18.52
N ILE A 29 -13.70 -1.09 -19.50
CA ILE A 29 -13.18 -0.30 -20.62
C ILE A 29 -12.41 0.90 -20.06
N SER A 30 -11.11 0.98 -20.39
CA SER A 30 -10.21 2.01 -19.88
C SER A 30 -10.74 3.41 -20.18
N ASN A 31 -10.87 4.22 -19.13
CA ASN A 31 -11.24 5.62 -19.20
C ASN A 31 -10.25 6.40 -18.34
N GLY A 32 -9.32 7.10 -19.01
CA GLY A 32 -8.22 7.81 -18.36
C GLY A 32 -8.68 8.87 -17.35
N THR A 33 -9.85 9.48 -17.52
CA THR A 33 -10.38 10.46 -16.57
C THR A 33 -10.80 9.80 -15.26
N LEU A 34 -11.49 8.65 -15.35
CA LEU A 34 -11.89 7.87 -14.18
C LEU A 34 -10.69 7.24 -13.47
N GLU A 35 -9.72 6.71 -14.21
CA GLU A 35 -8.48 6.16 -13.65
C GLU A 35 -7.70 7.21 -12.84
N ASN A 36 -7.58 8.43 -13.38
CA ASN A 36 -6.94 9.54 -12.69
C ASN A 36 -7.70 9.96 -11.42
N MET A 37 -9.04 10.02 -11.48
CA MET A 37 -9.86 10.35 -10.31
C MET A 37 -9.72 9.29 -9.21
N LEU A 38 -9.81 8.01 -9.55
CA LEU A 38 -9.68 6.89 -8.62
C LEU A 38 -8.30 6.90 -7.94
N PHE A 39 -7.22 7.07 -8.73
CA PHE A 39 -5.88 7.21 -8.18
C PHE A 39 -5.79 8.41 -7.22
N THR A 40 -6.27 9.58 -7.65
CA THR A 40 -6.12 10.83 -6.88
C THR A 40 -6.83 10.74 -5.54
N ILE A 41 -8.07 10.23 -5.53
CA ILE A 41 -8.84 10.03 -4.29
C ILE A 41 -8.10 9.07 -3.36
N TYR A 42 -7.66 7.91 -3.87
CA TYR A 42 -6.94 6.94 -3.07
C TYR A 42 -5.64 7.53 -2.49
N ALA A 43 -4.84 8.20 -3.31
CA ALA A 43 -3.57 8.79 -2.92
C ALA A 43 -3.76 9.85 -1.82
N ILE A 44 -4.77 10.72 -1.93
CA ILE A 44 -5.05 11.73 -0.90
C ILE A 44 -5.40 11.07 0.43
N ILE A 45 -6.32 10.10 0.43
CA ILE A 45 -6.76 9.43 1.66
C ILE A 45 -5.61 8.65 2.31
N ALA A 46 -4.74 8.03 1.50
CA ALA A 46 -3.56 7.32 1.97
C ALA A 46 -2.48 8.27 2.54
N ILE A 47 -2.22 9.40 1.88
CA ILE A 47 -1.27 10.41 2.38
C ILE A 47 -1.75 11.00 3.70
N VAL A 48 -3.05 11.33 3.81
CA VAL A 48 -3.65 11.81 5.07
C VAL A 48 -3.45 10.78 6.18
N PHE A 49 -3.67 9.50 5.91
CA PHE A 49 -3.40 8.44 6.88
C PHE A 49 -1.93 8.41 7.31
N ILE A 50 -0.98 8.45 6.36
CA ILE A 50 0.46 8.41 6.65
C ILE A 50 0.87 9.57 7.57
N ILE A 51 0.36 10.78 7.32
CA ILE A 51 0.67 11.96 8.14
C ILE A 51 0.09 11.79 9.55
N LEU A 52 -1.19 11.46 9.66
CA LEU A 52 -1.86 11.30 10.96
C LEU A 52 -1.24 10.18 11.79
N TYR A 53 -0.89 9.06 11.16
CA TYR A 53 -0.29 7.91 11.82
C TYR A 53 1.14 8.21 12.29
N SER A 54 1.91 8.94 11.48
CA SER A 54 3.24 9.46 11.87
C SER A 54 3.19 10.37 13.10
N VAL A 55 2.26 11.33 13.10
CA VAL A 55 2.07 12.24 14.25
C VAL A 55 1.66 11.48 15.51
N PHE A 56 0.77 10.49 15.36
CA PHE A 56 0.32 9.66 16.48
C PHE A 56 1.47 8.83 17.07
N MET A 57 2.32 8.23 16.23
CA MET A 57 3.49 7.47 16.65
C MET A 57 4.48 8.32 17.47
N ILE A 58 4.80 9.54 17.00
CA ILE A 58 5.71 10.46 17.70
C ILE A 58 5.15 10.86 19.07
N LYS A 59 3.84 11.14 19.13
CA LYS A 59 3.20 11.68 20.33
C LYS A 59 2.98 10.64 21.43
N TYR A 60 2.63 9.41 21.06
CA TYR A 60 2.18 8.40 22.02
C TYR A 60 3.18 7.25 22.20
N LYS A 61 4.09 6.99 21.24
CA LYS A 61 5.08 5.88 21.26
C LYS A 61 4.52 4.48 21.56
N ASP A 62 3.21 4.31 21.58
CA ASP A 62 2.52 3.04 21.88
C ASP A 62 2.63 2.01 20.74
N ILE A 63 3.02 2.46 19.54
CA ILE A 63 3.11 1.61 18.34
C ILE A 63 4.52 1.05 18.19
N THR A 64 4.63 -0.26 17.91
CA THR A 64 5.92 -0.86 17.57
C THR A 64 6.47 -0.26 16.28
N GLN A 65 7.77 0.01 16.25
CA GLN A 65 8.41 0.60 15.05
C GLN A 65 8.15 -0.23 13.79
N ILE A 66 8.02 -1.55 13.94
CA ILE A 66 7.85 -2.47 12.82
C ILE A 66 6.43 -2.43 12.26
N ASP A 67 5.40 -2.31 13.10
CA ASP A 67 4.03 -2.05 12.62
C ASP A 67 3.95 -0.73 11.88
N PHE A 68 4.66 0.28 12.38
CA PHE A 68 4.73 1.58 11.74
C PHE A 68 5.34 1.52 10.33
N PHE A 69 6.54 0.94 10.21
CA PHE A 69 7.22 0.80 8.92
C PHE A 69 6.48 -0.13 7.97
N TYR A 70 5.86 -1.20 8.48
CA TYR A 70 5.03 -2.10 7.68
C TYR A 70 3.85 -1.34 7.05
N ARG A 71 3.08 -0.60 7.83
CA ARG A 71 1.88 0.11 7.32
C ARG A 71 2.24 1.21 6.32
N ILE A 72 3.31 1.97 6.59
CA ILE A 72 3.78 3.02 5.66
C ILE A 72 4.30 2.40 4.36
N SER A 73 5.15 1.36 4.45
CA SER A 73 5.68 0.71 3.25
C SER A 73 4.58 0.08 2.41
N THR A 74 3.55 -0.51 3.04
CA THR A 74 2.36 -1.03 2.35
C THR A 74 1.67 0.07 1.54
N LEU A 75 1.35 1.20 2.17
CA LEU A 75 0.63 2.29 1.51
C LEU A 75 1.45 2.94 0.40
N LEU A 76 2.76 3.12 0.60
CA LEU A 76 3.65 3.61 -0.44
C LEU A 76 3.70 2.65 -1.64
N ALA A 77 3.87 1.34 -1.39
CA ALA A 77 3.86 0.35 -2.46
C ALA A 77 2.53 0.37 -3.24
N PHE A 78 1.40 0.54 -2.55
CA PHE A 78 0.09 0.64 -3.19
C PHE A 78 -0.06 1.93 -4.02
N ILE A 79 0.35 3.09 -3.50
CA ILE A 79 0.32 4.36 -4.24
C ILE A 79 1.18 4.25 -5.50
N PHE A 80 2.43 3.77 -5.40
CA PHE A 80 3.31 3.67 -6.56
C PHE A 80 2.86 2.60 -7.55
N THR A 81 2.23 1.53 -7.07
CA THR A 81 1.62 0.54 -7.96
C THR A 81 0.47 1.14 -8.74
N LEU A 82 -0.48 1.81 -8.08
CA LEU A 82 -1.59 2.47 -8.77
C LEU A 82 -1.11 3.59 -9.69
N PHE A 83 -0.11 4.36 -9.28
CA PHE A 83 0.43 5.45 -10.09
C PHE A 83 1.09 4.95 -11.38
N SER A 84 1.96 3.95 -11.27
CA SER A 84 2.60 3.32 -12.42
C SER A 84 1.58 2.62 -13.30
N PHE A 85 0.62 1.91 -12.71
CA PHE A 85 -0.32 1.08 -13.46
C PHE A 85 -1.44 1.89 -14.13
N LEU A 86 -2.07 2.83 -13.41
CA LEU A 86 -3.18 3.65 -13.91
C LEU A 86 -2.67 4.80 -14.79
N ILE A 87 -1.75 5.62 -14.29
CA ILE A 87 -1.42 6.91 -14.92
C ILE A 87 -0.29 6.79 -15.95
N TYR A 88 0.82 6.15 -15.58
CA TYR A 88 2.02 6.09 -16.43
C TYR A 88 2.47 4.65 -16.74
N PRO A 89 1.63 3.86 -17.43
CA PRO A 89 1.90 2.44 -17.65
C PRO A 89 3.16 2.14 -18.47
N LYS A 90 3.54 3.04 -19.38
CA LYS A 90 4.67 2.84 -20.30
C LYS A 90 5.99 3.40 -19.75
N SER A 91 5.97 4.06 -18.60
CA SER A 91 7.16 4.73 -18.06
C SER A 91 8.02 3.75 -17.26
N LEU A 92 9.20 3.42 -17.80
CA LEU A 92 10.17 2.56 -17.14
C LEU A 92 10.61 3.12 -15.78
N PHE A 93 10.73 4.45 -15.66
CA PHE A 93 11.12 5.08 -14.41
C PHE A 93 10.16 4.76 -13.26
N PHE A 94 8.85 4.87 -13.50
CA PHE A 94 7.84 4.58 -12.47
C PHE A 94 7.69 3.09 -12.19
N LEU A 95 7.98 2.24 -13.18
CA LEU A 95 8.06 0.79 -12.98
C LEU A 95 9.17 0.42 -12.00
N TYR A 96 10.38 0.95 -12.16
CA TYR A 96 11.48 0.70 -11.21
C TYR A 96 11.14 1.21 -9.81
N LEU A 97 10.53 2.39 -9.71
CA LEU A 97 10.12 2.96 -8.44
C LEU A 97 9.10 2.06 -7.72
N LYS A 98 8.09 1.57 -8.45
CA LYS A 98 7.12 0.58 -7.95
C LYS A 98 7.81 -0.69 -7.43
N ILE A 99 8.78 -1.24 -8.16
CA ILE A 99 9.52 -2.44 -7.74
C ILE A 99 10.27 -2.18 -6.43
N ILE A 100 10.97 -1.04 -6.31
CA ILE A 100 11.70 -0.67 -5.09
C ILE A 100 10.76 -0.62 -3.88
N PHE A 101 9.64 0.11 -4.00
CA PHE A 101 8.69 0.23 -2.88
C PHE A 101 8.02 -1.11 -2.54
N THR A 102 7.73 -1.94 -3.55
CA THR A 102 7.18 -3.30 -3.33
C THR A 102 8.22 -4.19 -2.63
N GLY A 103 9.50 -4.07 -2.96
CA GLY A 103 10.59 -4.78 -2.29
C GLY A 103 10.76 -4.35 -0.83
N ILE A 104 10.66 -3.04 -0.54
CA ILE A 104 10.67 -2.53 0.85
C ILE A 104 9.48 -3.09 1.64
N TYR A 105 8.30 -3.09 1.03
CA TYR A 105 7.09 -3.68 1.62
C TYR A 105 7.25 -5.17 1.90
N LEU A 106 7.77 -5.94 0.95
CA LEU A 106 8.09 -7.37 1.13
C LEU A 106 9.06 -7.57 2.30
N TYR A 107 10.12 -6.76 2.39
CA TYR A 107 11.10 -6.85 3.48
C TYR A 107 10.45 -6.66 4.85
N TYR A 108 9.68 -5.60 5.05
CA TYR A 108 9.01 -5.38 6.34
C TYR A 108 7.96 -6.44 6.64
N SER A 109 7.28 -6.98 5.63
CA SER A 109 6.35 -8.10 5.77
C SER A 109 7.05 -9.38 6.26
N ILE A 110 8.22 -9.69 5.70
CA ILE A 110 9.05 -10.84 6.11
C ILE A 110 9.56 -10.65 7.54
N VAL A 111 10.10 -9.47 7.87
CA VAL A 111 10.59 -9.17 9.22
C VAL A 111 9.46 -9.30 10.25
N LYS A 112 8.28 -8.75 9.94
CA LYS A 112 7.10 -8.82 10.80
C LYS A 112 6.64 -10.27 11.01
N THR A 113 6.63 -11.08 9.96
CA THR A 113 6.25 -12.50 10.04
C THR A 113 7.26 -13.33 10.84
N LEU A 114 8.54 -13.26 10.49
CA LEU A 114 9.56 -14.18 11.03
C LEU A 114 10.04 -13.79 12.43
N LYS A 115 10.20 -12.49 12.70
CA LYS A 115 10.71 -12.01 14.01
C LYS A 115 9.60 -11.75 15.02
N PHE A 116 8.45 -11.24 14.57
CA PHE A 116 7.35 -10.84 15.47
C PHE A 116 6.20 -11.85 15.50
N LYS A 117 6.23 -12.88 14.63
CA LYS A 117 5.21 -13.94 14.55
C LYS A 117 3.79 -13.39 14.42
N ASP A 118 3.63 -12.29 13.69
CA ASP A 118 2.35 -11.66 13.41
C ASP A 118 1.82 -12.11 12.03
N ASP A 119 0.62 -12.68 12.04
CA ASP A 119 -0.07 -13.19 10.85
C ASP A 119 -0.38 -12.10 9.81
N GLU A 120 -0.52 -10.83 10.23
CA GLU A 120 -0.69 -9.71 9.30
C GLU A 120 0.50 -9.59 8.34
N GLY A 121 1.70 -9.98 8.79
CA GLY A 121 2.90 -10.03 7.95
C GLY A 121 2.78 -11.05 6.81
N VAL A 122 2.12 -12.19 7.02
CA VAL A 122 1.93 -13.22 5.99
C VAL A 122 1.07 -12.69 4.85
N VAL A 123 -0.01 -11.98 5.19
CA VAL A 123 -0.86 -11.29 4.21
C VAL A 123 -0.04 -10.28 3.42
N GLY A 124 0.88 -9.58 4.09
CA GLY A 124 1.80 -8.64 3.43
C GLY A 124 2.75 -9.29 2.44
N ILE A 125 3.29 -10.46 2.77
CA ILE A 125 4.12 -11.27 1.87
C ILE A 125 3.30 -11.71 0.65
N MET A 126 2.10 -12.24 0.85
CA MET A 126 1.24 -12.68 -0.26
C MET A 126 0.89 -11.51 -1.19
N SER A 127 0.52 -10.36 -0.61
CA SER A 127 0.20 -9.13 -1.34
C SER A 127 1.39 -8.63 -2.16
N SER A 128 2.57 -8.49 -1.55
CA SER A 128 3.78 -8.03 -2.25
C SER A 128 4.23 -8.97 -3.36
N LEU A 129 4.18 -10.29 -3.14
CA LEU A 129 4.43 -11.27 -4.19
C LEU A 129 3.44 -11.13 -5.35
N LEU A 130 2.15 -10.96 -5.05
CA LEU A 130 1.14 -10.74 -6.07
C LEU A 130 1.42 -9.46 -6.87
N LEU A 131 1.81 -8.36 -6.22
CA LEU A 131 2.20 -7.11 -6.92
C LEU A 131 3.41 -7.30 -7.83
N ILE A 132 4.41 -8.10 -7.42
CA ILE A 132 5.57 -8.43 -8.25
C ILE A 132 5.11 -9.23 -9.48
N VAL A 133 4.29 -10.26 -9.28
CA VAL A 133 3.75 -11.07 -10.38
C VAL A 133 2.97 -10.21 -11.37
N ILE A 134 2.10 -9.33 -10.87
CA ILE A 134 1.35 -8.37 -11.71
C ILE A 134 2.29 -7.45 -12.50
N THR A 135 3.44 -7.09 -11.95
CA THR A 135 4.44 -6.27 -12.64
C THR A 135 5.10 -7.01 -13.81
N LEU A 136 5.24 -8.34 -13.72
CA LEU A 136 5.85 -9.15 -14.79
C LEU A 136 4.89 -9.40 -15.96
N PHE A 137 3.58 -9.44 -15.69
CA PHE A 137 2.55 -9.67 -16.69
C PHE A 137 2.02 -8.38 -17.34
N TYR A 138 2.59 -7.23 -16.99
CA TYR A 138 2.26 -5.92 -17.53
C TYR A 138 3.34 -5.42 -18.49
#